data_AF-A0A7X0HJ44-F1
#
_entry.id   AF-A0A7X0HJ44-F1
#
_cell.length_a   1.000
_cell.length_b   1.000
_cell.length_c   1.000
_cell.angle_alpha   90.00
_cell.angle_beta   90.00
_cell.angle_gamma   90.00
#
_symmetry.space_group_name_H-M   'P 1'
#
loop_
_entity.id
_entity.type
_entity.pdbx_description
1 polymer ?
#
loop_
_entity_poly.entity_id
_entity_poly.type
_entity_poly.pdbx_seq_one_letter_code
_entity_poly.pdbx_strand_id
1 'polypeptide(L)' 'MVADGLHNRFRCPDVVLGQHDTPGPAGFFPHTPDLTVSDSDDIDAVVHGVGGHGSRPESTTDPVVAACYTVTRP' A
#
# COMPACT_ATOMS: atom_id res chain seq x y z
N MET A 1 10.44 14.75 4.38
CA MET A 1 10.25 16.05 3.68
C MET A 1 9.40 17.02 4.50
N VAL A 2 8.07 16.84 4.54
CA VAL A 2 7.19 17.77 5.29
C VAL A 2 7.54 17.80 6.79
N ALA A 3 7.64 16.63 7.42
CA ALA A 3 8.06 16.50 8.83
C ALA A 3 9.47 17.05 9.11
N ASP A 4 10.32 17.18 8.08
CA ASP A 4 11.67 17.76 8.16
C ASP A 4 11.68 19.29 7.91
N GLY A 5 10.51 19.93 8.09
CA GLY A 5 10.38 21.38 8.07
C GLY A 5 10.44 22.01 6.68
N LEU A 6 10.03 21.31 5.62
CA LEU A 6 10.07 21.79 4.23
C LEU A 6 9.54 23.23 4.08
N HIS A 7 8.38 23.53 4.66
CA HIS A 7 7.72 24.85 4.55
C HIS A 7 8.39 25.94 5.39
N ASN A 8 9.22 25.58 6.37
CA ASN A 8 9.99 26.54 7.16
C ASN A 8 11.32 26.90 6.48
N ARG A 9 11.87 25.95 5.71
CA ARG A 9 13.19 26.07 5.07
C ARG A 9 13.13 26.73 3.70
N PHE A 10 11.99 26.62 3.00
CA PHE A 10 11.82 27.14 1.65
C PHE A 10 10.51 27.91 1.52
N ARG A 11 10.51 28.97 0.71
CA ARG A 11 9.31 29.74 0.40
C ARG A 11 8.27 28.85 -0.29
N CYS A 12 7.00 29.00 0.08
CA CYS A 12 5.89 28.33 -0.61
C CYS A 12 5.80 28.83 -2.07
N PRO A 13 5.80 27.94 -3.08
CA PRO A 13 5.68 28.33 -4.49
C PRO A 13 4.24 28.71 -4.84
N ASP A 14 4.07 29.50 -5.90
CA ASP A 14 2.76 29.88 -6.41
C ASP A 14 2.05 28.69 -7.11
N VAL A 15 2.80 27.75 -7.67
CA VAL A 15 2.31 26.54 -8.35
C VAL A 15 3.24 25.36 -8.05
N VAL A 16 2.68 24.18 -7.81
CA VAL A 16 3.41 22.91 -7.69
C VAL A 16 2.96 21.97 -8.80
N LEU A 17 3.92 21.41 -9.54
CA LEU A 17 3.68 20.42 -10.60
C LEU A 17 4.37 19.10 -10.24
N GLY A 18 3.74 17.98 -10.58
CA GLY A 18 4.29 16.64 -10.39
C GLY A 18 3.93 15.73 -11.55
N GLN A 19 4.85 14.83 -11.91
CA GLN A 19 4.66 13.84 -12.97
C GLN A 19 5.23 12.49 -12.52
N HIS A 20 4.63 11.40 -12.98
CA HIS A 20 5.11 10.04 -12.77
C HIS A 20 5.23 9.36 -14.12
N ASP A 21 6.38 8.72 -14.40
CA ASP A 21 6.55 7.96 -15.64
C ASP A 21 5.80 6.62 -15.52
N THR A 22 5.06 6.26 -16.55
CA THR A 22 4.27 5.02 -16.60
C THR A 22 4.28 4.47 -18.02
N PRO A 23 4.16 3.14 -18.22
CA PRO A 23 4.10 2.56 -19.55
C PRO A 23 3.03 3.21 -20.43
N GLY A 24 3.43 3.75 -21.58
CA GLY A 24 2.55 4.44 -22.52
C GLY A 24 3.24 4.81 -23.84
N PRO A 25 2.53 5.41 -24.80
CA PRO A 25 3.12 5.87 -26.05
C PRO A 25 4.23 6.89 -25.80
N ALA A 26 5.34 6.78 -26.54
CA ALA A 26 6.43 7.76 -26.45
C ALA A 26 5.93 9.17 -26.80
N GLY A 27 6.27 10.15 -25.96
CA GLY A 27 5.86 11.55 -26.14
C GLY A 27 4.42 11.86 -25.73
N PHE A 28 3.71 10.92 -25.09
CA PHE A 28 2.37 11.15 -24.56
C PHE A 28 2.40 11.55 -23.07
N PHE A 29 1.69 12.63 -22.73
CA PHE A 29 1.65 13.20 -21.37
C PHE A 29 0.19 13.38 -20.91
N PRO A 30 -0.46 12.32 -20.40
CA PRO A 30 -1.85 12.39 -19.96
C PRO A 30 -2.00 13.32 -18.75
N HIS A 31 -3.06 14.12 -18.74
CA HIS A 31 -3.46 14.95 -17.62
C HIS A 31 -4.98 15.11 -17.61
N THR A 32 -5.56 15.27 -16.43
CA THR A 32 -6.97 15.60 -16.23
C THR A 32 -7.04 16.72 -15.20
N PRO A 33 -8.02 17.65 -15.31
CA PRO A 33 -8.40 18.44 -14.15
C PRO A 33 -8.92 17.51 -13.04
N ASP A 34 -8.78 17.97 -11.79
CA ASP A 34 -9.31 17.34 -10.59
C ASP A 34 -8.71 15.94 -10.27
N LEU A 35 -9.52 15.02 -9.74
CA LEU A 35 -9.08 13.71 -9.26
C LEU A 35 -8.36 12.93 -10.35
N THR A 36 -7.06 12.71 -10.14
CA THR A 36 -6.19 12.00 -11.10
C THR A 36 -5.88 10.57 -10.65
N VAL A 37 -5.86 10.32 -9.34
CA VAL A 37 -5.52 9.02 -8.74
C VAL A 37 -6.46 8.71 -7.57
N SER A 38 -6.57 7.43 -7.23
CA SER A 38 -7.23 6.98 -6.01
C SER A 38 -6.36 7.26 -4.79
N ASP A 39 -7.01 7.37 -3.63
CA ASP A 39 -6.33 7.33 -2.34
C ASP A 39 -5.77 5.93 -2.04
N SER A 40 -4.77 5.84 -1.17
CA SER A 40 -4.13 4.58 -0.77
C SER A 40 -3.71 4.63 0.69
N ASP A 41 -3.90 3.52 1.40
CA ASP A 41 -3.38 3.29 2.74
C ASP A 41 -2.72 1.91 2.80
N ASP A 42 -1.70 1.77 3.65
CA ASP A 42 -0.93 0.54 3.81
C ASP A 42 -1.21 -0.05 5.20
N ILE A 43 -1.54 -1.35 5.25
CA ILE A 43 -1.81 -2.06 6.49
C ILE A 43 -0.91 -3.26 6.67
N ASP A 44 -0.43 -3.45 7.91
CA ASP A 44 0.25 -4.65 8.36
C ASP A 44 -0.72 -5.50 9.20
N ALA A 45 -0.99 -6.73 8.76
CA ALA A 45 -1.87 -7.66 9.46
C ALA A 45 -1.10 -8.88 9.97
N VAL A 46 -1.22 -9.16 11.27
CA VAL A 46 -0.61 -10.33 11.91
C VAL A 46 -1.69 -11.35 12.25
N VAL A 47 -1.57 -12.55 11.70
CA VAL A 47 -2.47 -13.68 11.99
C VAL A 47 -1.85 -14.54 13.08
N HIS A 48 -2.46 -14.53 14.27
CA HIS A 48 -2.02 -15.34 15.39
C HIS A 48 -2.69 -16.72 15.38
N GLY A 49 -1.89 -17.76 15.54
CA GLY A 49 -2.34 -19.15 15.66
C GLY A 49 -1.74 -19.85 16.88
N VAL A 50 -1.95 -21.16 16.96
CA VAL A 50 -1.41 -22.03 18.01
C VAL A 50 -0.67 -23.18 17.34
N GLY A 51 0.64 -23.29 17.58
CA GLY A 51 1.49 -24.32 17.00
C GLY A 51 1.33 -25.71 17.62
N GLY A 52 1.92 -26.72 16.98
CA GLY A 52 1.93 -28.11 17.47
C GLY A 52 2.63 -29.06 16.49
N HIS A 53 2.44 -30.38 16.67
CA HIS A 53 3.02 -31.38 15.78
C HIS A 53 2.32 -31.36 14.41
N GLY A 54 3.07 -31.25 13.32
CA GLY A 54 2.48 -31.10 11.96
C GLY A 54 1.57 -32.25 11.51
N SER A 55 1.70 -33.44 12.11
CA SER A 55 0.79 -34.57 11.85
C SER A 55 -0.42 -34.63 12.79
N ARG A 56 -0.63 -33.64 13.67
CA ARG A 56 -1.77 -33.52 14.60
C ARG A 56 -2.45 -32.15 14.44
N PRO A 57 -2.96 -31.82 13.25
CA PRO A 57 -3.58 -30.52 12.99
C PRO A 57 -4.76 -30.22 13.93
N GLU A 58 -5.46 -31.25 14.40
CA GLU A 58 -6.58 -31.15 15.35
C GLU A 58 -6.21 -30.55 16.71
N SER A 59 -4.91 -30.53 17.06
CA SER A 59 -4.41 -29.87 18.28
C SER A 59 -3.84 -28.48 18.04
N THR A 60 -4.03 -27.90 16.83
CA THR A 60 -3.42 -26.63 16.42
C THR A 60 -4.45 -25.65 15.88
N THR A 61 -4.05 -24.39 15.75
CA THR A 61 -4.73 -23.40 14.90
C THR A 61 -3.69 -22.85 13.96
N ASP A 62 -3.67 -23.35 12.72
CA ASP A 62 -2.64 -23.02 11.74
C ASP A 62 -2.85 -21.60 11.17
N PRO A 63 -1.96 -20.63 11.48
CA PRO A 63 -2.08 -19.27 10.98
C PRO A 63 -1.81 -19.17 9.46
N VAL A 64 -1.11 -20.14 8.86
CA VAL A 64 -0.85 -20.16 7.41
C VAL A 64 -2.15 -20.43 6.66
N VAL A 65 -2.87 -21.49 7.05
CA VAL A 65 -4.18 -21.81 6.46
C VAL A 65 -5.17 -20.66 6.69
N ALA A 66 -5.19 -20.09 7.89
CA ALA A 66 -6.04 -18.94 8.21
C ALA A 66 -5.72 -17.73 7.33
N ALA A 67 -4.44 -17.34 7.18
CA ALA A 67 -4.03 -16.22 6.34
C ALA A 67 -4.37 -16.44 4.86
N CYS A 68 -4.16 -17.64 4.32
CA CYS A 68 -4.58 -17.99 2.96
C CYS A 68 -6.09 -17.81 2.78
N TYR A 69 -6.88 -18.21 3.79
CA TYR A 69 -8.33 -18.04 3.76
C TYR A 69 -8.77 -16.58 3.87
N THR A 70 -8.05 -15.74 4.64
CA THR A 70 -8.30 -14.30 4.70
C THR A 70 -8.14 -13.63 3.33
N VAL A 71 -7.19 -14.08 2.51
CA VAL A 71 -6.94 -13.51 1.17
C VAL A 71 -7.91 -14.04 0.12
N THR A 72 -8.30 -15.31 0.20
CA THR A 72 -9.03 -15.99 -0.90
C THR A 72 -10.54 -16.09 -0.69
N ARG A 73 -11.05 -15.84 0.52
CA ARG A 73 -12.51 -15.83 0.73
C ARG A 73 -13.14 -14.58 0.14
N PRO A 74 -14.25 -14.73 -0.61
CA PRO A 74 -15.02 -13.61 -1.16
C PRO A 74 -15.78 -12.84 -0.08
#